data_AF-A0A6P2L548-F1
#
_entry.id   AF-A0A6P2L548-F1
#
_cell.length_a   1.000
_cell.length_b   1.000
_cell.length_c   1.000
_cell.angle_alpha   90.00
_cell.angle_beta   90.00
_cell.angle_gamma   90.00
#
_symmetry.space_group_name_H-M   'P 1'
#
loop_
_entity.id
_entity.type
_entity.pdbx_description
1 polymer ?
#
loop_
_entity_poly.entity_id
_entity_poly.type
_entity_poly.pdbx_seq_one_letter_code
_entity_poly.pdbx_strand_id
1 'polypeptide(L)'
;MYVTLTDATNPGNTSKTLSLSKDSTAGGVGLQILKDDEVLGYGPESAAIGNTNQWLGGSVAQGAAGMTIPLRARYVQTSPRITSGTANAIANFTMSYQ
;
A
#
# COMPACT_ATOMS: atom_id res chain seq x y z
N MET A 1 14.93 5.18 6.62
CA MET A 1 14.44 4.56 5.37
C MET A 1 13.03 5.02 5.09
N TYR A 2 12.79 5.48 3.87
CA TYR A 2 11.45 5.83 3.40
C TYR A 2 10.90 4.72 2.50
N VAL A 3 9.59 4.62 2.46
CA VAL A 3 8.87 3.63 1.63
C VAL A 3 7.74 4.32 0.88
N THR A 4 7.50 3.91 -0.36
CA THR A 4 6.29 4.22 -1.12
C THR A 4 5.55 2.93 -1.43
N LEU A 5 4.22 2.95 -1.30
CA LEU A 5 3.36 1.89 -1.81
C LEU A 5 2.84 2.26 -3.21
N THR A 6 2.97 1.37 -4.18
CA THR A 6 2.36 1.55 -5.51
C THR A 6 1.30 0.50 -5.73
N ASP A 7 0.13 0.92 -6.17
CA ASP A 7 -0.91 0.01 -6.65
C ASP A 7 -0.49 -0.55 -8.01
N ALA A 8 -0.18 -1.85 -8.07
CA ALA A 8 0.31 -2.46 -9.31
C ALA A 8 -0.79 -2.61 -10.37
N THR A 9 -2.06 -2.61 -9.98
CA THR A 9 -3.19 -2.72 -10.91
C THR A 9 -3.54 -1.36 -11.51
N ASN A 10 -3.37 -0.29 -10.73
CA ASN A 10 -3.56 1.10 -11.13
C ASN A 10 -2.37 1.98 -10.68
N PRO A 11 -1.26 2.04 -11.45
CA PRO A 11 -0.05 2.78 -11.06
C PRO A 11 -0.24 4.30 -10.85
N GLY A 12 -1.33 4.88 -11.37
CA GLY A 12 -1.70 6.29 -11.15
C GLY A 12 -2.48 6.54 -9.85
N ASN A 13 -2.77 5.50 -9.06
CA ASN A 13 -3.53 5.62 -7.83
C ASN A 13 -2.74 6.38 -6.76
N THR A 14 -3.26 7.56 -6.38
CA THR A 14 -2.74 8.36 -5.26
C THR A 14 -3.63 8.36 -4.02
N SER A 15 -4.66 7.50 -4.02
CA SER A 15 -5.63 7.38 -2.92
C SER A 15 -5.09 6.49 -1.80
N LYS A 16 -5.94 6.20 -0.80
CA LYS A 16 -5.67 5.26 0.30
C LYS A 16 -6.30 3.88 0.09
N THR A 17 -6.82 3.60 -1.10
CA THR A 17 -7.54 2.36 -1.40
C THR A 17 -6.83 1.63 -2.52
N LEU A 18 -6.34 0.43 -2.24
CA LEU A 18 -5.75 -0.48 -3.22
C LEU A 18 -6.85 -1.10 -4.08
N SER A 19 -6.67 -1.01 -5.40
CA SER A 19 -7.57 -1.67 -6.34
C SER A 19 -7.35 -3.19 -6.34
N LEU A 20 -8.45 -3.91 -6.56
CA LEU A 20 -8.35 -5.36 -6.78
C LEU A 20 -7.66 -5.64 -8.11
N SER A 21 -6.98 -6.78 -8.21
CA SER A 21 -6.38 -7.26 -9.45
C SER A 21 -7.44 -7.46 -10.53
N LYS A 22 -7.06 -7.36 -11.81
CA LYS A 22 -8.00 -7.39 -12.95
C LYS A 22 -8.75 -8.74 -13.10
N ASP A 23 -8.23 -9.81 -12.52
CA ASP A 23 -8.81 -11.15 -12.47
C ASP A 23 -9.73 -11.37 -11.25
N SER A 24 -9.86 -10.37 -10.37
CA SER A 24 -10.80 -10.40 -9.25
C SER A 24 -12.24 -10.19 -9.71
N THR A 25 -13.18 -10.96 -9.15
CA THR A 25 -14.61 -10.90 -9.50
C THR A 25 -15.47 -10.20 -8.46
N ALA A 26 -14.93 -9.93 -7.27
CA ALA A 26 -15.60 -9.11 -6.28
C ALA A 26 -15.70 -7.65 -6.74
N GLY A 27 -16.75 -6.96 -6.31
CA GLY A 27 -17.01 -5.57 -6.66
C GLY A 27 -17.46 -4.76 -5.45
N GLY A 28 -17.22 -3.46 -5.49
CA GLY A 28 -17.57 -2.55 -4.39
C GLY A 28 -16.69 -2.70 -3.14
N VAL A 29 -15.54 -3.37 -3.26
CA VAL A 29 -14.53 -3.48 -2.21
C VAL A 29 -13.14 -3.13 -2.74
N GLY A 30 -12.29 -2.64 -1.86
CA GLY A 30 -10.85 -2.48 -2.07
C GLY A 30 -10.10 -2.86 -0.79
N LEU A 31 -8.78 -2.70 -0.79
CA LEU A 31 -7.97 -2.94 0.42
C LEU A 31 -7.32 -1.65 0.91
N GLN A 32 -7.01 -1.61 2.20
CA GLN A 32 -6.19 -0.58 2.82
C GLN A 32 -5.02 -1.26 3.52
N ILE A 33 -3.82 -0.69 3.37
CA ILE A 33 -2.64 -1.07 4.14
C ILE A 33 -2.42 0.00 5.22
N LEU A 34 -2.17 -0.47 6.44
CA LEU A 34 -1.96 0.38 7.60
C LEU A 34 -0.58 0.11 8.18
N LYS A 35 0.10 1.18 8.60
CA LYS A 35 1.22 1.13 9.54
C LYS A 35 0.71 1.66 10.86
N ASP A 36 0.82 0.85 11.92
CA ASP A 36 0.13 1.13 13.17
C ASP A 36 -1.35 1.42 12.84
N ASP A 37 -1.95 2.52 13.31
CA ASP A 37 -3.32 2.93 12.97
C ASP A 37 -3.45 3.88 11.76
N GLU A 38 -2.34 4.23 11.10
CA GLU A 38 -2.35 5.13 9.96
C GLU A 38 -2.59 4.36 8.66
N VAL A 39 -3.65 4.74 7.93
CA VAL A 39 -3.90 4.25 6.58
C VAL A 39 -2.92 4.91 5.61
N LEU A 40 -2.12 4.10 4.94
CA LEU A 40 -1.10 4.53 3.99
C LEU A 40 -1.72 4.88 2.63
N GLY A 41 -1.21 5.94 2.01
CA GLY A 41 -1.55 6.32 0.64
C GLY A 41 -0.67 5.62 -0.39
N TYR A 42 -1.19 5.49 -1.61
CA TYR A 42 -0.46 4.95 -2.76
C TYR A 42 0.21 6.07 -3.54
N GLY A 43 1.30 5.79 -4.24
CA GLY A 43 2.00 6.76 -5.05
C GLY A 43 2.75 6.11 -6.22
N PRO A 44 3.33 6.92 -7.11
CA PRO A 44 4.12 6.41 -8.23
C PRO A 44 5.29 5.55 -7.75
N GLU A 45 5.70 4.58 -8.55
CA GLU A 45 6.86 3.74 -8.27
C GLU A 45 8.14 4.58 -8.44
N SER A 46 8.60 5.20 -7.35
CA SER A 46 9.79 6.05 -7.33
C SER A 46 10.45 6.06 -5.96
N ALA A 47 11.79 6.01 -5.96
CA ALA A 47 12.63 6.15 -4.77
C ALA A 47 13.07 7.60 -4.52
N ALA A 48 12.66 8.54 -5.38
CA ALA A 48 13.01 9.95 -5.25
C ALA A 48 12.51 10.54 -3.92
N ILE A 49 13.26 11.49 -3.39
CA ILE A 49 12.91 12.21 -2.16
C ILE A 49 11.64 13.03 -2.43
N GLY A 50 10.67 12.95 -1.52
CA GLY A 50 9.41 13.70 -1.66
C GLY A 50 8.44 13.09 -2.67
N ASN A 51 8.60 11.81 -3.01
CA ASN A 51 7.62 11.09 -3.81
C ASN A 51 6.24 11.13 -3.13
N THR A 52 5.17 11.19 -3.93
CA THR A 52 3.80 11.26 -3.43
C THR A 52 3.49 10.10 -2.48
N ASN A 53 2.94 10.42 -1.30
CA ASN A 53 2.57 9.46 -0.25
C ASN A 53 3.74 8.59 0.26
N GLN A 54 4.97 9.08 0.15
CA GLN A 54 6.13 8.50 0.82
C GLN A 54 5.96 8.57 2.35
N TRP A 55 6.30 7.49 3.05
CA TRP A 55 6.17 7.38 4.51
C TRP A 55 7.43 6.81 5.16
N LEU A 56 7.62 7.10 6.45
CA LEU A 56 8.77 6.65 7.22
C LEU A 56 8.61 5.18 7.60
N GLY A 57 9.39 4.30 6.96
CA GLY A 57 9.43 2.87 7.29
C GLY A 57 10.13 2.59 8.62
N GLY A 58 11.08 3.45 8.98
CA GLY A 58 11.87 3.35 10.21
C GLY A 58 13.35 3.59 9.96
N SER A 59 14.13 3.44 11.03
CA SER A 59 15.60 3.43 10.99
C SER A 59 16.13 2.10 11.52
N VAL A 60 17.21 1.61 10.91
CA VAL A 60 17.95 0.47 11.43
C VAL A 60 18.87 1.01 12.52
N ALA A 61 18.73 0.52 13.76
CA ALA A 61 19.64 0.88 14.83
C ALA A 61 21.06 0.38 14.52
N GLN A 62 22.09 1.12 14.95
CA GLN A 62 23.47 0.66 14.82
C GLN A 62 23.64 -0.73 15.47
N GLY A 63 24.20 -1.68 14.72
CA GLY A 63 24.39 -3.06 15.16
C GLY A 63 23.15 -3.96 15.05
N ALA A 64 22.01 -3.45 14.57
CA ALA A 64 20.84 -4.29 14.31
C ALA A 64 21.03 -5.11 13.02
N ALA A 65 20.78 -6.42 13.10
CA ALA A 65 20.87 -7.34 11.98
C ALA A 65 19.69 -7.23 10.98
N GLY A 66 18.67 -6.42 11.28
CA GLY A 66 17.51 -6.22 10.43
C GLY A 66 16.49 -5.27 11.03
N MET A 67 15.44 -5.00 10.26
CA MET A 67 14.30 -4.17 10.66
C MET A 67 13.00 -4.85 10.27
N THR A 68 12.02 -4.84 11.17
CA THR A 68 10.66 -5.32 10.91
C THR A 68 9.72 -4.13 10.86
N ILE A 69 8.90 -4.05 9.80
CA ILE A 69 7.85 -3.04 9.66
C ILE A 69 6.50 -3.75 9.78
N PRO A 70 5.82 -3.68 10.93
CA PRO A 70 4.52 -4.32 11.09
C PRO A 70 3.48 -3.57 10.27
N LEU A 71 2.83 -4.27 9.35
CA LEU A 71 1.76 -3.75 8.53
C LEU A 71 0.50 -4.58 8.72
N ARG A 72 -0.65 -3.92 8.64
CA ARG A 72 -1.97 -4.57 8.65
C ARG A 72 -2.67 -4.29 7.34
N ALA A 73 -3.49 -5.23 6.89
CA ALA A 73 -4.37 -5.04 5.75
C ALA A 73 -5.82 -5.25 6.18
N ARG A 74 -6.73 -4.49 5.57
CA ARG A 74 -8.19 -4.68 5.74
C ARG A 74 -8.93 -4.39 4.45
N TYR A 75 -10.09 -5.02 4.28
CA TYR A 75 -11.03 -4.62 3.24
C TYR A 75 -11.75 -3.32 3.61
N VAL A 76 -12.09 -2.54 2.59
CA VAL A 76 -12.94 -1.34 2.72
C VAL A 76 -14.00 -1.36 1.63
N GLN A 77 -15.21 -0.94 1.97
CA GLN A 77 -16.29 -0.77 1.00
C GLN A 77 -16.06 0.49 0.16
N THR A 78 -16.13 0.36 -1.16
CA THR A 78 -15.88 1.45 -2.12
C THR A 78 -17.13 1.85 -2.91
N SER A 79 -18.20 1.06 -2.82
CA SER A 79 -19.50 1.31 -3.45
C SER A 79 -20.64 0.86 -2.54
N PRO A 80 -21.83 1.48 -2.58
CA PRO A 80 -22.99 1.03 -1.80
C PRO A 80 -23.36 -0.44 -2.02
N ARG A 81 -23.11 -0.97 -3.22
CA ARG A 81 -23.36 -2.38 -3.55
C ARG A 81 -22.04 -3.16 -3.58
N ILE A 82 -21.95 -4.18 -2.73
CA ILE A 82 -20.88 -5.18 -2.76
C ILE A 82 -21.34 -6.39 -3.57
N THR A 83 -20.49 -6.90 -4.45
CA THR A 83 -20.69 -8.17 -5.15
C THR A 83 -19.66 -9.19 -4.69
N SER A 84 -20.12 -10.41 -4.41
CA SER A 84 -19.26 -11.52 -3.99
C SER A 84 -18.36 -11.97 -5.13
N GLY A 85 -17.14 -12.40 -4.79
CA GLY A 85 -16.19 -12.94 -5.75
C GLY A 85 -14.78 -13.02 -5.15
N THR A 86 -13.79 -13.27 -6.00
CA THR A 86 -12.37 -13.19 -5.64
C THR A 86 -11.96 -11.74 -5.43
N ALA A 87 -11.14 -11.47 -4.41
CA ALA A 87 -10.68 -10.13 -4.04
C ALA A 87 -9.18 -10.14 -3.77
N ASN A 88 -8.41 -10.37 -4.83
CA ASN A 88 -6.95 -10.34 -4.84
C ASN A 88 -6.47 -8.91 -5.12
N ALA A 89 -5.31 -8.53 -4.60
CA ALA A 89 -4.71 -7.23 -4.86
C ALA A 89 -3.18 -7.30 -4.77
N ILE A 90 -2.49 -6.35 -5.41
CA ILE A 90 -1.03 -6.34 -5.53
C ILE A 90 -0.52 -4.93 -5.23
N ALA A 91 0.30 -4.80 -4.18
CA ALA A 91 0.98 -3.57 -3.83
C ALA A 91 2.50 -3.77 -3.93
N ASN A 92 3.18 -2.86 -4.63
CA ASN A 92 4.63 -2.82 -4.73
C ASN A 92 5.19 -1.88 -3.65
N PHE A 93 6.30 -2.27 -3.04
CA PHE A 93 6.98 -1.50 -2.00
C PHE A 93 8.31 -0.99 -2.55
N THR A 94 8.42 0.32 -2.75
CA THR A 94 9.68 0.94 -3.16
C THR A 94 10.38 1.51 -1.94
N MET A 95 11.54 0.96 -1.58
CA MET A 95 12.34 1.40 -0.44
C MET A 95 13.43 2.36 -0.89
N SER A 96 13.55 3.50 -0.21
CA SER A 96 14.60 4.49 -0.43
C SER A 96 15.49 4.60 0.82
N TYR A 97 16.76 4.27 0.62
CA TYR A 97 17.82 4.39 1.63
C TYR A 97 18.50 5.73 1.43
N GLN A 98 18.43 6.56 2.47
CA GLN A 98 19.12 7.85 2.57
C GLN A 98 20.22 7.73 3.60
#